data_AF-W6ZGV4-F1
#
_entry.id   AF-W6ZGV4-F1
#
_cell.length_a   1.000
_cell.length_b   1.000
_cell.length_c   1.000
_cell.angle_alpha   90.00
_cell.angle_beta   90.00
_cell.angle_gamma   90.00
#
_symmetry.space_group_name_H-M   'P 1'
#
loop_
_entity.id
_entity.type
_entity.pdbx_description
1 polymer ?
#
loop_
_entity_poly.entity_id
_entity_poly.type
_entity_poly.pdbx_seq_one_letter_code
_entity_poly.pdbx_strand_id
1 'polypeptide(L)'
;MHLSILAIIFAISAPIVSGNGQIQPGLGCVCMGRASKGQDQANRDRTQITCDHYGGLVVETANFYNRGKFYCAVPNSVTPAIWDQQWCRKYWGATYGYCNERTAPE
;
A
#
# COMPACT_ATOMS: atom_id res chain seq x y z
N MET A 1 -5.85 50.92 -37.97
CA MET A 1 -5.70 49.48 -38.27
C MET A 1 -5.98 48.73 -36.98
N HIS A 2 -7.17 48.15 -36.86
CA HIS A 2 -7.57 47.37 -35.70
C HIS A 2 -6.94 45.98 -35.79
N LEU A 3 -6.19 45.56 -34.77
CA LEU A 3 -5.87 44.15 -34.59
C LEU A 3 -6.61 43.61 -33.37
N SER A 4 -7.35 42.56 -33.69
CA SER A 4 -8.28 41.78 -32.91
C SER A 4 -7.58 40.69 -32.09
N ILE A 5 -8.13 40.48 -30.87
CA ILE A 5 -8.49 39.18 -30.25
C ILE A 5 -7.36 38.15 -30.03
N LEU A 6 -7.12 37.74 -28.78
CA LEU A 6 -7.53 36.42 -28.25
C LEU A 6 -7.06 36.25 -26.80
N ALA A 7 -8.03 36.28 -25.87
CA ALA A 7 -7.86 35.73 -24.54
C ALA A 7 -7.96 34.20 -24.62
N ILE A 8 -6.89 33.50 -24.24
CA ILE A 8 -6.91 32.04 -24.11
C ILE A 8 -7.11 31.72 -22.63
N ILE A 9 -8.34 31.41 -22.26
CA ILE A 9 -8.67 30.83 -20.97
C ILE A 9 -8.29 29.34 -21.04
N PHE A 10 -7.19 28.95 -20.40
CA PHE A 10 -6.92 27.54 -20.14
C PHE A 10 -7.75 27.10 -18.95
N ALA A 11 -8.94 26.56 -19.23
CA ALA A 11 -9.67 25.75 -18.26
C ALA A 11 -8.92 24.42 -18.10
N ILE A 12 -8.16 24.28 -17.01
CA ILE A 12 -7.55 23.02 -16.63
C ILE A 12 -8.65 22.17 -16.00
N SER A 13 -9.35 21.41 -16.84
CA SER A 13 -10.21 20.32 -16.39
C SER A 13 -9.29 19.21 -15.88
N ALA A 14 -8.97 19.20 -14.59
CA ALA A 14 -8.37 18.02 -13.99
C ALA A 14 -9.43 16.89 -14.04
N PRO A 15 -9.12 15.71 -14.60
CA PRO A 15 -10.01 14.59 -14.47
C PRO A 15 -10.06 14.20 -13.00
N ILE A 16 -11.23 14.35 -12.39
CA ILE A 16 -11.54 13.70 -11.12
C ILE A 16 -11.59 12.21 -11.45
N VAL A 17 -10.51 11.49 -11.15
CA VAL A 17 -10.55 10.02 -11.06
C VAL A 17 -11.41 9.70 -9.84
N SER A 18 -12.72 9.60 -10.07
CA SER A 18 -13.61 8.86 -9.18
C SER A 18 -13.33 7.38 -9.40
N GLY A 19 -12.29 6.88 -8.77
CA GLY A 19 -12.09 5.46 -8.57
C GLY A 19 -13.05 4.98 -7.49
N ASN A 20 -14.27 4.57 -7.87
CA ASN A 20 -14.98 3.55 -7.08
C ASN A 20 -14.17 2.25 -7.25
N GLY A 21 -13.06 2.16 -6.53
CA GLY A 21 -12.18 1.00 -6.54
C GLY A 21 -12.92 -0.16 -5.90
N GLN A 22 -13.52 -1.02 -6.73
CA GLN A 22 -13.80 -2.38 -6.30
C GLN A 22 -12.53 -2.93 -5.64
N ILE A 23 -12.65 -3.40 -4.40
CA ILE A 23 -11.57 -4.08 -3.70
C ILE A 23 -11.10 -5.21 -4.63
N GLN A 24 -9.91 -5.07 -5.19
CA GLN A 24 -9.37 -6.13 -6.03
C GLN A 24 -9.10 -7.35 -5.14
N PRO A 25 -9.71 -8.51 -5.42
CA PRO A 25 -9.39 -9.72 -4.68
C PRO A 25 -7.90 -10.02 -4.82
N GLY A 26 -7.24 -10.28 -3.69
CA GLY A 26 -5.80 -10.47 -3.64
C GLY A 26 -5.29 -10.44 -2.21
N LEU A 27 -4.01 -10.78 -2.05
CA LEU A 27 -3.36 -10.81 -0.75
C LEU A 27 -2.73 -9.44 -0.44
N GLY A 28 -3.01 -8.92 0.76
CA GLY A 28 -2.32 -7.82 1.40
C GLY A 28 -1.45 -8.35 2.55
N CYS A 29 -0.27 -7.79 2.77
CA CYS A 29 0.63 -8.25 3.82
C CYS A 29 1.36 -7.11 4.55
N VAL A 30 1.68 -7.30 5.83
CA VAL A 30 2.47 -6.37 6.66
C VAL A 30 3.56 -7.11 7.44
N CYS A 31 4.70 -6.47 7.69
CA CYS A 31 5.71 -6.94 8.65
C CYS A 31 5.61 -6.13 9.95
N MET A 32 5.27 -6.77 11.06
CA MET A 32 5.00 -6.11 12.35
C MET A 32 5.97 -6.52 13.46
N GLY A 33 6.32 -5.57 14.33
CA GLY A 33 7.03 -5.85 15.59
C GLY A 33 6.09 -6.52 16.60
N ARG A 34 6.63 -7.39 17.47
CA ARG A 34 5.80 -8.19 18.42
C ARG A 34 4.89 -7.36 19.34
N ALA A 35 5.29 -6.13 19.69
CA ALA A 35 4.51 -5.23 20.56
C ALA A 35 3.99 -3.97 19.84
N SER A 36 4.20 -3.90 18.53
CA SER A 36 3.91 -2.70 17.73
C SER A 36 2.44 -2.68 17.31
N LYS A 37 1.75 -1.54 17.47
CA LYS A 37 0.31 -1.39 17.15
C LYS A 37 0.00 -1.18 15.66
N GLY A 38 0.88 -1.60 14.75
CA GLY A 38 0.61 -1.51 13.31
C GLY A 38 0.64 -0.11 12.69
N GLN A 39 0.58 0.94 13.51
CA GLN A 39 0.59 2.35 13.09
C GLN A 39 1.95 3.03 13.29
N ASP A 40 2.94 2.32 13.83
CA ASP A 40 4.29 2.85 14.00
C ASP A 40 5.05 2.91 12.67
N GLN A 41 5.84 3.97 12.49
CA GLN A 41 6.69 4.17 11.32
C GLN A 41 7.61 2.97 11.05
N ALA A 42 8.12 2.31 12.09
CA ALA A 42 8.99 1.15 11.93
C ALA A 42 8.28 -0.05 11.27
N ASN A 43 6.99 -0.29 11.56
CA ASN A 43 6.20 -1.30 10.85
C ASN A 43 5.97 -0.91 9.38
N ARG A 44 5.76 0.39 9.11
CA ARG A 44 5.60 0.92 7.74
C ARG A 44 6.88 0.73 6.93
N ASP A 45 8.02 1.14 7.47
CA ASP A 45 9.32 1.05 6.79
C ASP A 45 9.68 -0.41 6.47
N ARG A 46 9.48 -1.33 7.43
CA ARG A 46 9.71 -2.76 7.19
C ARG A 46 8.77 -3.33 6.14
N THR A 47 7.51 -2.94 6.17
CA THR A 47 6.53 -3.37 5.18
C THR A 47 6.88 -2.83 3.80
N GLN A 48 7.28 -1.57 3.68
CA GLN A 48 7.72 -0.96 2.42
C GLN A 48 8.92 -1.71 1.84
N ILE A 49 9.99 -1.88 2.61
CA ILE A 49 11.21 -2.56 2.15
C ILE A 49 10.92 -3.99 1.72
N THR A 50 10.05 -4.69 2.46
CA THR A 50 9.63 -6.05 2.11
C THR A 50 8.76 -6.05 0.85
N CYS A 51 7.90 -5.05 0.69
CA CYS A 51 7.06 -4.88 -0.49
C CYS A 51 7.89 -4.65 -1.75
N ASP A 52 8.90 -3.77 -1.66
CA ASP A 52 9.84 -3.48 -2.74
C ASP A 52 10.61 -4.74 -3.15
N HIS A 53 11.07 -5.55 -2.16
CA HIS A 53 11.77 -6.80 -2.42
C HIS A 53 10.93 -7.78 -3.26
N TYR A 54 9.64 -7.90 -2.96
CA TYR A 54 8.74 -8.79 -3.67
C TYR A 54 8.05 -8.17 -4.89
N GLY A 55 8.37 -6.91 -5.25
CA GLY A 55 7.73 -6.21 -6.36
C GLY A 55 6.24 -5.94 -6.14
N GLY A 56 5.82 -5.77 -4.88
CA GLY A 56 4.46 -5.36 -4.53
C GLY A 56 4.29 -3.84 -4.53
N LEU A 57 3.11 -3.38 -4.12
CA LEU A 57 2.81 -1.97 -3.91
C LEU A 57 2.28 -1.75 -2.49
N VAL A 58 2.83 -0.78 -1.75
CA VAL A 58 2.23 -0.36 -0.48
C VAL A 58 0.98 0.46 -0.78
N VAL A 59 -0.12 0.07 -0.17
CA VAL A 59 -1.44 0.68 -0.28
C VAL A 59 -1.83 1.19 1.10
N GLU A 60 -2.22 2.47 1.18
CA GLU A 60 -2.78 3.06 2.40
C GLU A 60 -4.24 2.61 2.54
N THR A 61 -4.71 2.41 3.78
CA THR A 61 -6.06 1.94 4.09
C THR A 61 -6.48 2.40 5.47
N ALA A 62 -7.77 2.57 5.71
CA ALA A 62 -8.27 3.01 7.02
C ALA A 62 -7.94 2.01 8.13
N ASN A 63 -7.96 0.72 7.78
CA ASN A 63 -7.63 -0.34 8.71
C ASN A 63 -7.34 -1.66 7.98
N PHE A 64 -6.11 -2.14 8.09
CA PHE A 64 -5.75 -3.50 7.68
C PHE A 64 -5.89 -4.46 8.87
N TYR A 65 -7.10 -4.93 9.18
CA TYR A 65 -7.39 -5.91 10.26
C TYR A 65 -6.76 -5.58 11.63
N ASN A 66 -6.78 -4.30 12.02
CA ASN A 66 -6.14 -3.76 13.24
C ASN A 66 -4.61 -3.99 13.28
N ARG A 67 -3.99 -4.13 12.12
CA ARG A 67 -2.54 -4.35 11.93
C ARG A 67 -1.83 -3.16 11.32
N GLY A 68 -2.56 -2.14 10.88
CA GLY A 68 -1.98 -0.89 10.38
C GLY A 68 -2.95 -0.11 9.50
N LYS A 69 -2.49 1.06 9.06
CA LYS A 69 -3.18 1.88 8.05
C LYS A 69 -2.61 1.69 6.65
N PHE A 70 -1.93 0.56 6.45
CA PHE A 70 -1.28 0.22 5.20
C PHE A 70 -1.17 -1.29 5.09
N TYR A 71 -1.00 -1.77 3.86
CA TYR A 71 -0.55 -3.11 3.57
C TYR A 71 0.25 -3.13 2.27
N CYS A 72 1.08 -4.13 2.07
CA CYS A 72 1.68 -4.42 0.77
C CYS A 72 0.72 -5.28 -0.05
N ALA A 73 0.25 -4.78 -1.18
CA ALA A 73 -0.39 -5.55 -2.23
C ALA A 73 0.68 -6.41 -2.93
N VAL A 74 0.83 -7.66 -2.49
CA VAL A 74 1.86 -8.57 -2.99
C VAL A 74 1.45 -9.26 -4.29
N PRO A 75 2.39 -9.66 -5.17
CA PRO A 75 2.08 -10.47 -6.35
C PRO A 75 1.67 -11.90 -5.97
N ASN A 76 1.02 -12.60 -6.90
CA ASN A 76 0.48 -13.95 -6.68
C ASN A 76 1.52 -15.02 -6.32
N SER A 77 2.81 -14.77 -6.59
CA SER A 77 3.92 -15.65 -6.21
C SER A 77 4.23 -15.62 -4.70
N VAL A 78 3.76 -14.60 -3.98
CA VAL A 78 4.00 -14.43 -2.55
C VAL A 78 2.87 -15.07 -1.76
N THR A 79 3.22 -16.05 -0.93
CA THR A 79 2.31 -16.66 0.04
C THR A 79 2.51 -16.07 1.43
N PRO A 80 1.55 -16.23 2.36
CA PRO A 80 1.74 -15.83 3.75
C PRO A 80 2.99 -16.45 4.40
N ALA A 81 3.33 -17.69 4.04
CA ALA A 81 4.52 -18.36 4.56
C ALA A 81 5.82 -17.73 4.02
N ILE A 82 5.86 -17.36 2.74
CA ILE A 82 7.01 -16.65 2.14
C ILE A 82 7.18 -15.28 2.82
N TRP A 83 6.09 -14.54 2.96
CA TRP A 83 6.12 -13.22 3.60
C TRP A 83 6.57 -13.30 5.07
N ASP A 84 5.91 -14.12 5.89
CA ASP A 84 6.19 -14.23 7.33
C ASP A 84 7.54 -14.89 7.63
N GLN A 85 7.74 -16.13 7.16
CA GLN A 85 8.86 -16.97 7.60
C GLN A 85 10.13 -16.67 6.83
N GLN A 86 10.04 -16.47 5.51
CA GLN A 86 11.24 -16.31 4.68
C GLN A 86 11.77 -14.89 4.67
N TRP A 87 10.93 -13.90 5.03
CA TRP A 87 11.34 -12.51 5.09
C TRP A 87 11.16 -11.86 6.46
N CYS A 88 9.93 -11.62 6.93
CA CYS A 88 9.74 -10.76 8.10
C CYS A 88 10.55 -11.27 9.31
N ARG A 89 10.35 -12.53 9.70
CA ARG A 89 11.06 -13.16 10.82
C ARG A 89 12.55 -13.29 10.58
N LYS A 90 12.94 -13.69 9.36
CA LYS A 90 14.34 -13.96 9.01
C LYS A 90 15.19 -12.69 8.96
N TYR A 91 14.66 -11.61 8.39
CA TYR A 91 15.42 -10.38 8.11
C TYR A 91 15.31 -9.35 9.23
N TRP A 92 14.14 -9.22 9.87
CA TRP A 92 13.92 -8.19 10.90
C TRP A 92 13.97 -8.71 12.34
N GLY A 93 14.22 -10.00 12.57
CA GLY A 93 14.34 -10.59 13.89
C GLY A 93 13.00 -10.72 14.61
N ALA A 94 12.79 -9.98 15.71
CA ALA A 94 11.60 -10.06 16.58
C ALA A 94 10.34 -9.44 15.94
N THR A 95 10.02 -9.86 14.72
CA THR A 95 8.89 -9.43 13.93
C THR A 95 8.11 -10.62 13.41
N TYR A 96 6.96 -10.37 12.79
CA TYR A 96 6.14 -11.37 12.14
C TYR A 96 5.40 -10.75 10.96
N GLY A 97 5.13 -11.58 9.96
CA GLY A 97 4.26 -11.27 8.84
C GLY A 97 2.80 -11.55 9.19
N TYR A 98 1.91 -10.65 8.76
CA TYR A 98 0.48 -10.90 8.73
C TYR A 98 -0.03 -10.64 7.31
N CYS A 99 -0.74 -11.60 6.75
CA CYS A 99 -1.36 -11.49 5.44
C CYS A 99 -2.84 -11.84 5.51
N ASN A 100 -3.66 -11.11 4.75
CA ASN A 100 -5.08 -11.38 4.60
C ASN A 100 -5.56 -10.84 3.24
N GLU A 101 -6.83 -11.03 2.91
CA GLU A 101 -7.46 -10.33 1.78
C GLU A 101 -7.22 -8.81 1.88
N ARG A 102 -7.07 -8.15 0.73
CA ARG A 102 -6.84 -6.71 0.67
C ARG A 102 -8.06 -5.94 1.19
N THR A 103 -7.82 -4.87 1.94
CA THR A 103 -8.87 -3.91 2.34
C THR A 103 -8.94 -2.76 1.35
N ALA A 104 -10.05 -2.00 1.38
CA ALA A 104 -10.22 -0.85 0.51
C ALA A 104 -9.09 0.18 0.72
N PRO A 105 -8.51 0.74 -0.37
CA PRO A 105 -7.54 1.81 -0.25
C PRO A 105 -8.19 3.08 0.31
N GLU A 106 -7.38 3.90 1.00
CA GLU A 106 -7.72 5.30 1.36
C GLU A 106 -7.42 6.29 0.23
#